data_AF-A0A377K0Y5-F1
#
_entry.id   AF-A0A377K0Y5-F1
#
_cell.length_a   1.000
_cell.length_b   1.000
_cell.length_c   1.000
_cell.angle_alpha   90.00
_cell.angle_beta   90.00
_cell.angle_gamma   90.00
#
_symmetry.space_group_name_H-M   'P 1'
#
loop_
_entity.id
_entity.type
_entity.pdbx_description
1 polymer ?
#
loop_
_entity_poly.entity_id
_entity_poly.type
_entity_poly.pdbx_seq_one_letter_code
_entity_poly.pdbx_strand_id
1 'polypeptide(L)' 'MSRTIFCTFLQREAEGQDFQLYPGETGKTHL' A
#
# COMPACT_ATOMS: atom_id res chain seq x y z
N MET A 1 4.69 -3.20 -11.33
CA MET A 1 5.69 -3.92 -10.52
C MET A 1 5.51 -3.35 -9.15
N SER A 2 5.00 -4.17 -8.23
CA SER A 2 4.61 -3.71 -6.91
C SER A 2 5.81 -3.17 -6.15
N ARG A 3 5.69 -1.97 -5.57
CA ARG A 3 6.68 -1.44 -4.64
C ARG A 3 6.68 -2.26 -3.35
N THR A 4 7.85 -2.58 -2.82
CA THR A 4 7.94 -3.15 -1.47
C THR A 4 7.63 -2.08 -0.43
N ILE A 5 6.71 -2.35 0.49
CA ILE A 5 6.30 -1.46 1.59
C ILE A 5 6.46 -2.17 2.93
N PHE A 6 6.53 -1.40 4.02
CA PHE A 6 6.42 -1.97 5.36
C PHE A 6 4.95 -2.10 5.77
N CYS A 7 4.45 -3.33 5.85
CA CYS A 7 3.09 -3.59 6.30
C CYS A 7 3.03 -3.55 7.83
N THR A 8 2.41 -2.52 8.40
CA THR A 8 2.26 -2.37 9.86
C THR A 8 1.39 -3.46 10.49
N PHE A 9 0.40 -3.96 9.74
CA PHE A 9 -0.46 -5.07 10.18
C PHE A 9 0.33 -6.39 10.31
N LEU A 10 1.17 -6.71 9.31
CA LEU A 10 1.96 -7.94 9.28
C LEU A 10 3.34 -7.81 9.93
N GLN A 11 3.74 -6.58 10.29
CA GLN A 11 5.06 -6.19 10.82
C GLN A 11 6.23 -6.70 9.98
N ARG A 12 6.12 -6.60 8.65
CA ARG A 12 7.13 -7.08 7.70
C ARG A 12 7.06 -6.35 6.37
N GLU A 13 8.11 -6.48 5.57
CA GLU A 13 8.09 -6.06 4.16
C GLU A 13 7.07 -6.90 3.37
N ALA A 14 6.26 -6.22 2.56
CA ALA A 14 5.22 -6.82 1.72
C ALA A 14 5.09 -6.04 0.40
N GLU A 15 4.44 -6.67 -0.58
CA GLU A 15 4.10 -6.01 -1.83
C GLU A 15 2.99 -4.97 -1.62
N GLY A 16 3.25 -3.73 -2.03
CA GLY A 16 2.33 -2.61 -1.96
C GLY A 16 1.32 -2.59 -3.11
N GLN A 17 0.13 -2.08 -2.83
CA GLN A 17 -0.88 -1.93 -3.86
C GLN A 17 -0.52 -0.77 -4.80
N ASP A 18 -0.34 -1.06 -6.09
CA ASP A 18 0.03 -0.06 -7.11
C ASP A 18 -1.19 0.70 -7.66
N PHE A 19 -2.39 0.10 -7.58
CA PHE A 19 -3.61 0.67 -8.15
C PHE A 19 -4.59 1.10 -7.07
N GLN A 20 -4.96 2.37 -7.14
CA GLN A 20 -6.01 2.93 -6.30
C GLN A 20 -7.39 2.54 -6.86
N LEU A 21 -8.11 1.67 -6.13
CA LEU A 21 -9.43 1.18 -6.55
C LEU A 21 -10.51 2.27 -6.46
N TYR A 22 -10.38 3.20 -5.51
CA TYR A 22 -11.35 4.27 -5.28
C TYR A 22 -10.76 5.64 -5.58
N PRO A 23 -11.40 6.46 -6.42
CA PRO A 23 -10.91 7.82 -6.70
C PRO A 23 -10.82 8.63 -5.39
N GLY A 24 -9.75 9.41 -5.25
CA GLY A 24 -9.48 10.24 -4.07
C GLY A 24 -8.24 9.79 -3.28
N GLU A 25 -8.03 10.41 -2.12
CA GLU A 25 -6.81 10.23 -1.32
C GLU A 25 -6.87 9.04 -0.35
N THR A 26 -8.02 8.38 -0.21
CA THR A 26 -8.30 7.37 0.82
C THR A 26 -7.31 6.19 0.82
N GLY A 27 -6.74 5.82 -0.33
CA GLY A 27 -5.71 4.78 -0.39
C GLY A 27 -4.29 5.28 -0.65
N LYS A 28 -4.05 6.59 -0.60
CA LYS A 28 -2.71 7.17 -0.75
C LYS A 28 -1.93 7.28 0.56
N THR A 29 -2.59 7.22 1.73
CA THR A 29 -1.99 7.55 3.05
C THR A 29 -1.91 6.39 4.03
N HIS A 30 -1.63 5.17 3.57
CA HIS A 30 -1.26 4.02 4.41
C HIS A 30 -0.16 3.16 3.79
N LEU A 31 0.84 3.81 3.19
CA LEU A 31 2.00 3.17 2.55
C LEU A 31 3.28 3.68 3.20
#